data_AF-A0A9D2KQN8-F1
#
_entry.id   AF-A0A9D2KQN8-F1
#
_cell.length_a   1.000
_cell.length_b   1.000
_cell.length_c   1.000
_cell.angle_alpha   90.00
_cell.angle_beta   90.00
_cell.angle_gamma   90.00
#
_symmetry.space_group_name_H-M   'P 1'
#
loop_
_entity.id
_entity.type
_entity.pdbx_description
1 polymer ?
#
loop_
_entity_poly.entity_id
_entity_poly.type
_entity_poly.pdbx_seq_one_letter_code
_entity_poly.pdbx_strand_id
1 'polypeptide(L)'
;MKRRNRGRYHDRRTIEEKQVLAGKGLELAWAADPVDVFFLEIQGSGRLIFDDGTQAFVNYAGQNGHKYKSSGRIMREKGLLKEGHIFEQREWFKNNPDRVREILNENPSYVFFRYGNRGPTGAMGHVVDDWLSLATDRKYIPLGAVVAYGVNAPDPDFGTIPLRGIGFAQDVGGAIKRNRIDIFCGGGERANYVASHLDAHGPAWVLVAR
;
A
#
# COMPACT_ATOMS: atom_id res chain seq x y z
N MET A 1 9.26 -22.74 -14.63
CA MET A 1 10.14 -21.56 -14.43
C MET A 1 10.61 -21.55 -12.98
N LYS A 2 11.88 -21.90 -12.69
CA LYS A 2 12.38 -22.03 -11.30
C LYS A 2 12.42 -20.65 -10.63
N ARG A 3 11.66 -20.44 -9.55
CA ARG A 3 11.77 -19.24 -8.69
C ARG A 3 13.19 -19.23 -8.11
N ARG A 4 14.09 -18.37 -8.63
CA ARG A 4 15.36 -18.09 -7.97
C ARG A 4 15.02 -17.55 -6.59
N ASN A 5 15.48 -18.25 -5.55
CA ASN A 5 15.41 -17.80 -4.17
C ASN A 5 16.30 -16.55 -4.06
N ARG A 6 15.78 -15.38 -4.41
CA ARG A 6 16.48 -14.11 -4.23
C ARG A 6 16.53 -13.88 -2.73
N GLY A 7 17.73 -14.01 -2.14
CA GLY A 7 17.98 -13.65 -0.75
C GLY A 7 17.54 -12.21 -0.45
N ARG A 8 17.48 -11.85 0.83
CA ARG A 8 17.20 -10.47 1.23
C ARG A 8 18.25 -9.53 0.63
N TYR A 9 17.78 -8.46 0.00
CA TYR A 9 18.63 -7.36 -0.46
C TYR A 9 18.87 -6.37 0.71
N HIS A 10 19.46 -5.20 0.44
CA HIS A 10 19.62 -4.15 1.46
C HIS A 10 18.27 -3.72 2.06
N ASP A 11 18.24 -3.49 3.38
CA ASP A 11 17.07 -2.92 4.04
C ASP A 11 16.92 -1.42 3.71
N ARG A 12 15.75 -0.86 4.03
CA ARG A 12 15.48 0.57 3.81
C ARG A 12 16.56 1.47 4.41
N ARG A 13 16.94 1.24 5.67
CA ARG A 13 17.95 2.07 6.36
C ARG A 13 19.26 2.09 5.59
N THR A 14 19.72 0.93 5.12
CA THR A 14 20.94 0.84 4.31
C THR A 14 20.79 1.55 2.96
N ILE A 15 19.64 1.42 2.31
CA ILE A 15 19.37 2.11 1.03
C ILE A 15 19.38 3.64 1.23
N GLU A 16 18.67 4.13 2.24
CA GLU A 16 18.45 5.56 2.49
C GLU A 16 19.65 6.26 3.15
N GLU A 17 20.31 5.64 4.13
CA GLU A 17 21.40 6.31 4.87
C GLU A 17 22.76 6.10 4.22
N LYS A 18 23.03 4.89 3.68
CA LYS A 18 24.30 4.59 3.03
C LYS A 18 24.28 4.83 1.53
N GLN A 19 23.13 5.19 0.96
CA GLN A 19 22.99 5.57 -0.45
C GLN A 19 23.58 4.50 -1.40
N VAL A 20 23.41 3.22 -1.08
CA VAL A 20 24.04 2.09 -1.83
C VAL A 20 23.54 1.93 -3.27
N LEU A 21 22.52 2.70 -3.66
CA LEU A 21 21.99 2.77 -5.02
C LEU A 21 22.45 4.00 -5.79
N ALA A 22 23.07 4.99 -5.14
CA ALA A 22 23.46 6.24 -5.76
C ALA A 22 24.48 6.03 -6.90
N GLY A 23 24.37 6.85 -7.95
CA GLY A 23 25.28 6.82 -9.09
C GLY A 23 25.05 5.66 -10.05
N LYS A 24 23.97 4.89 -9.90
CA LYS A 24 23.65 3.74 -10.76
C LYS A 24 22.65 4.05 -11.87
N GLY A 25 22.05 5.25 -11.90
CA GLY A 25 21.06 5.63 -12.91
C GLY A 25 19.79 4.77 -12.83
N LEU A 26 19.34 4.46 -11.62
CA LEU A 26 18.16 3.61 -11.35
C LEU A 26 16.93 4.43 -10.95
N GLU A 27 17.12 5.73 -10.72
CA GLU A 27 16.11 6.67 -10.28
C GLU A 27 15.08 6.89 -11.38
N LEU A 28 13.79 6.76 -11.06
CA LEU A 28 12.72 7.12 -11.99
C LEU A 28 12.44 8.62 -11.96
N ALA A 29 12.36 9.19 -10.75
CA ALA A 29 12.11 10.60 -10.47
C ALA A 29 12.58 10.94 -9.04
N TRP A 30 12.63 12.23 -8.71
CA TRP A 30 12.86 12.74 -7.36
C TRP A 30 11.59 13.38 -6.82
N ALA A 31 11.20 13.03 -5.60
CA ALA A 31 10.04 13.62 -4.93
C ALA A 31 10.51 14.63 -3.87
N ALA A 32 9.69 15.65 -3.64
CA ALA A 32 9.98 16.69 -2.63
C ALA A 32 9.83 16.17 -1.20
N ASP A 33 8.88 15.28 -0.94
CA ASP A 33 8.57 14.75 0.39
C ASP A 33 8.88 13.23 0.50
N PRO A 34 9.82 12.81 1.36
CA PRO A 34 10.09 11.38 1.60
C PRO A 34 8.90 10.62 2.20
N VAL A 35 7.98 11.31 2.89
CA VAL A 35 6.74 10.72 3.42
C VAL A 35 5.83 10.30 2.26
N ASP A 36 5.75 11.10 1.20
CA ASP A 36 4.99 10.74 0.00
C ASP A 36 5.58 9.53 -0.73
N VAL A 37 6.92 9.47 -0.85
CA VAL A 37 7.61 8.29 -1.40
C VAL A 37 7.30 7.05 -0.57
N PHE A 38 7.35 7.15 0.75
CA PHE A 38 7.07 6.03 1.63
C PHE A 38 5.62 5.55 1.54
N PHE A 39 4.65 6.47 1.48
CA PHE A 39 3.25 6.08 1.28
C PHE A 39 3.01 5.52 -0.12
N LEU A 40 3.67 6.03 -1.16
CA LEU A 40 3.66 5.43 -2.49
C LEU A 40 4.17 3.98 -2.45
N GLU A 41 5.22 3.68 -1.68
CA GLU A 41 5.68 2.30 -1.46
C GLU A 41 4.67 1.41 -0.74
N ILE A 42 3.92 1.95 0.22
CA ILE A 42 2.84 1.22 0.90
C ILE A 42 1.70 0.90 -0.09
N GLN A 43 1.33 1.86 -0.93
CA GLN A 43 0.27 1.69 -1.93
C GLN A 43 0.71 0.83 -3.13
N GLY A 44 2.02 0.75 -3.40
CA GLY A 44 2.60 -0.08 -4.46
C GLY A 44 2.43 0.45 -5.88
N SER A 45 1.63 1.50 -6.08
CA SER A 45 1.51 2.22 -7.33
C SER A 45 1.03 3.65 -7.10
N GLY A 46 1.21 4.51 -8.09
CA GLY A 46 0.74 5.88 -8.01
C GLY A 46 1.05 6.68 -9.27
N ARG A 47 0.82 7.99 -9.13
CA ARG A 47 1.01 8.95 -10.21
C ARG A 47 2.02 9.99 -9.78
N LEU A 48 3.04 10.18 -10.60
CA LEU A 48 3.98 11.28 -10.51
C LEU A 48 3.40 12.48 -11.23
N ILE A 49 3.49 13.65 -10.60
CA ILE A 49 3.17 14.94 -11.20
C ILE A 49 4.48 15.72 -11.18
N PHE A 50 5.00 16.05 -12.36
CA PHE A 50 6.25 16.79 -12.52
C PHE A 50 6.01 18.30 -12.45
N ASP A 51 7.08 19.06 -12.29
CA ASP A 51 7.04 20.52 -12.14
C ASP A 51 6.44 21.24 -13.38
N ASP A 52 6.54 20.62 -14.56
CA ASP A 52 5.94 21.09 -15.82
C ASP A 52 4.47 20.68 -15.98
N GLY A 53 3.89 20.02 -14.98
CA GLY A 53 2.52 19.51 -14.97
C GLY A 53 2.32 18.20 -15.73
N THR A 54 3.36 17.66 -16.38
CA THR A 54 3.27 16.34 -17.01
C THR A 54 3.11 15.24 -15.96
N GLN A 55 2.55 14.11 -16.38
CA GLN A 55 2.19 13.01 -15.49
C GLN A 55 2.78 11.69 -16.00
N ALA A 56 3.25 10.88 -15.06
CA ALA A 56 3.62 9.50 -15.31
C ALA A 56 3.00 8.59 -14.25
N PHE A 57 2.61 7.38 -14.64
CA PHE A 57 2.23 6.35 -13.69
C PHE A 57 3.47 5.56 -13.29
N VAL A 58 3.52 5.13 -12.03
CA VAL A 58 4.52 4.20 -11.52
C VAL A 58 3.84 3.02 -10.86
N ASN A 59 4.32 1.82 -11.19
CA ASN A 59 3.77 0.56 -10.72
C ASN A 59 4.86 -0.28 -10.05
N TYR A 60 4.45 -1.14 -9.13
CA TYR A 60 5.32 -2.10 -8.46
C TYR A 60 6.16 -2.91 -9.47
N ALA A 61 7.47 -2.95 -9.23
CA ALA A 61 8.42 -3.77 -9.99
C ALA A 61 9.07 -4.85 -9.13
N GLY A 62 9.17 -4.64 -7.81
CA GLY A 62 9.76 -5.61 -6.89
C GLY A 62 9.91 -5.05 -5.47
N GLN A 63 10.43 -5.88 -4.58
CA GLN A 63 10.75 -5.49 -3.20
C GLN A 63 12.05 -6.17 -2.73
N ASN A 64 12.69 -5.58 -1.73
CA ASN A 64 13.97 -6.05 -1.18
C ASN A 64 13.90 -7.36 -0.36
N GLY A 65 12.71 -7.91 -0.13
CA GLY A 65 12.50 -9.20 0.54
C GLY A 65 12.49 -9.14 2.08
N HIS A 66 12.60 -7.96 2.68
CA HIS A 66 12.39 -7.77 4.12
C HIS A 66 10.90 -7.72 4.46
N LYS A 67 10.55 -8.01 5.71
CA LYS A 67 9.15 -7.93 6.16
C LYS A 67 8.76 -6.47 6.37
N TYR A 68 7.59 -6.09 5.88
CA TYR A 68 6.98 -4.80 6.19
C TYR A 68 6.70 -4.65 7.68
N LYS A 69 7.09 -3.52 8.27
CA LYS A 69 6.69 -3.07 9.62
C LYS A 69 5.87 -1.79 9.46
N SER A 70 4.66 -1.78 10.02
CA SER A 70 3.72 -0.64 9.90
C SER A 70 4.26 0.60 10.61
N SER A 71 4.38 1.72 9.88
CA SER A 71 4.77 3.03 10.43
C SER A 71 3.82 3.51 11.52
N GLY A 72 2.50 3.42 11.30
CA GLY A 72 1.50 3.74 12.31
C GLY A 72 1.67 2.91 13.59
N ARG A 73 1.97 1.61 13.46
CA ARG A 73 2.29 0.77 14.62
C ARG A 73 3.58 1.19 15.31
N ILE A 74 4.66 1.45 14.57
CA ILE A 74 5.94 1.94 15.10
C ILE A 74 5.72 3.21 15.93
N MET A 75 4.97 4.16 15.38
CA MET A 75 4.74 5.45 16.02
C MET A 75 3.86 5.32 17.28
N ARG A 76 2.85 4.43 17.28
CA ARG A 76 2.08 4.10 18.49
C ARG A 76 2.93 3.42 19.57
N GLU A 77 3.77 2.46 19.20
CA GLU A 77 4.68 1.77 20.14
C GLU A 77 5.66 2.75 20.80
N LYS A 78 5.99 3.86 20.14
CA LYS A 78 6.80 4.96 20.70
C LYS A 78 5.99 6.02 21.46
N GLY A 79 4.67 5.89 21.55
CA GLY A 79 3.79 6.89 22.17
C GLY A 79 3.65 8.20 21.40
N LEU A 80 3.96 8.21 20.10
CA LEU A 80 3.92 9.41 19.24
C LEU A 80 2.53 9.69 18.67
N LEU A 81 1.74 8.62 18.49
CA LEU A 81 0.39 8.67 17.93
C LEU A 81 -0.56 7.83 18.78
N LYS A 82 -1.84 8.18 18.74
CA LYS A 82 -2.91 7.42 19.39
C LYS A 82 -3.47 6.34 18.46
N GLU A 83 -3.89 6.73 17.26
CA GLU A 83 -4.61 5.84 16.34
C GLU A 83 -3.66 5.23 15.29
N GLY A 84 -2.71 6.01 14.79
CA GLY A 84 -1.71 5.60 13.81
C GLY A 84 -2.21 5.55 12.37
N HIS A 85 -3.34 6.19 12.03
CA HIS A 85 -3.83 6.28 10.65
C HIS A 85 -3.01 7.30 9.83
N ILE A 86 -3.19 7.26 8.50
CA ILE A 86 -2.34 8.03 7.57
C ILE A 86 -2.38 9.55 7.81
N PHE A 87 -3.54 10.11 8.14
CA PHE A 87 -3.68 11.54 8.42
C PHE A 87 -2.90 11.97 9.68
N GLU A 88 -3.03 11.23 10.79
CA GLU A 88 -2.31 11.51 12.05
C GLU A 88 -0.79 11.39 11.83
N GLN A 89 -0.35 10.38 11.06
CA GLN A 89 1.06 10.22 10.69
C GLN A 89 1.57 11.42 9.89
N ARG A 90 0.83 11.86 8.86
CA ARG A 90 1.21 13.01 8.01
C ARG A 90 1.31 14.30 8.82
N GLU A 91 0.34 14.55 9.69
CA GLU A 91 0.34 15.72 10.57
C GLU A 91 1.56 15.69 11.51
N TRP A 92 1.85 14.53 12.12
CA TRP A 92 2.99 14.38 13.00
C TRP A 92 4.32 14.61 12.26
N PHE A 93 4.49 14.05 11.05
CA PHE A 93 5.71 14.23 10.26
C PHE A 93 5.90 15.68 9.82
N LYS A 94 4.82 16.38 9.44
CA LYS A 94 4.87 17.81 9.11
C LYS A 94 5.40 18.65 10.29
N ASN A 95 5.04 18.27 11.51
CA ASN A 95 5.47 18.95 12.73
C ASN A 95 6.84 18.47 13.26
N ASN A 96 7.40 17.38 12.72
CA ASN A 96 8.66 16.77 13.17
C ASN A 96 9.54 16.32 11.97
N PRO A 97 9.92 17.24 11.07
CA PRO A 97 10.60 16.90 9.80
C PRO A 97 11.98 16.24 10.00
N ASP A 98 12.68 16.56 11.08
CA ASP A 98 13.97 16.01 11.46
C ASP A 98 13.89 14.52 11.86
N ARG A 99 12.71 14.06 12.30
CA ARG A 99 12.48 12.68 12.75
C ARG A 99 11.89 11.76 11.69
N VAL A 100 11.54 12.28 10.51
CA VAL A 100 10.94 11.50 9.43
C VAL A 100 11.78 10.28 9.09
N ARG A 101 13.07 10.48 8.79
CA ARG A 101 13.97 9.38 8.41
C ARG A 101 14.13 8.33 9.52
N GLU A 102 14.24 8.77 10.78
CA GLU A 102 14.34 7.89 11.95
C GLU A 102 13.19 6.87 11.96
N ILE A 103 11.95 7.37 11.83
CA ILE A 103 10.73 6.56 11.91
C ILE A 103 10.54 5.70 10.67
N LEU A 104 10.69 6.27 9.47
CA LEU A 104 10.47 5.54 8.23
C LEU A 104 11.48 4.39 8.06
N ASN A 105 12.74 4.60 8.48
CA ASN A 105 13.80 3.59 8.41
C ASN A 105 13.61 2.40 9.36
N GLU A 106 12.65 2.44 10.27
CA GLU A 106 12.27 1.26 11.06
C GLU A 106 11.47 0.22 10.28
N ASN A 107 10.91 0.59 9.13
CA ASN A 107 10.35 -0.38 8.18
C ASN A 107 11.47 -0.88 7.24
N PRO A 108 12.01 -2.11 7.42
CA PRO A 108 13.12 -2.59 6.61
C PRO A 108 12.70 -2.93 5.17
N SER A 109 11.40 -3.06 4.89
CA SER A 109 10.87 -3.29 3.54
C SER A 109 11.08 -2.07 2.65
N TYR A 110 11.50 -2.31 1.41
CA TYR A 110 11.69 -1.30 0.37
C TYR A 110 11.08 -1.78 -0.94
N VAL A 111 10.30 -0.93 -1.60
CA VAL A 111 9.63 -1.21 -2.88
C VAL A 111 10.35 -0.52 -4.03
N PHE A 112 10.54 -1.25 -5.11
CA PHE A 112 11.08 -0.75 -6.36
C PHE A 112 9.97 -0.61 -7.39
N PHE A 113 10.02 0.46 -8.17
CA PHE A 113 9.01 0.80 -9.16
C PHE A 113 9.54 0.69 -10.58
N ARG A 114 8.62 0.74 -11.53
CA ARG A 114 8.85 0.97 -12.95
C ARG A 114 7.79 1.92 -13.47
N TYR A 115 8.07 2.63 -14.57
CA TYR A 115 7.03 3.35 -15.28
C TYR A 115 5.89 2.40 -15.70
N GLY A 116 4.68 2.88 -15.48
CA GLY A 116 3.42 2.23 -15.83
C GLY A 116 2.72 2.97 -16.97
N ASN A 117 1.92 2.23 -17.74
CA ASN A 117 1.26 2.77 -18.92
C ASN A 117 -0.21 3.13 -18.64
N ARG A 118 -0.76 2.70 -17.49
CA ARG A 118 -2.17 2.78 -17.10
C ARG A 118 -2.25 2.84 -15.56
N GLY A 119 -3.45 3.05 -15.03
CA GLY A 119 -3.74 3.17 -13.59
C GLY A 119 -3.23 2.00 -12.72
N PRO A 120 -3.54 2.03 -11.40
CA PRO A 120 -2.98 1.10 -10.43
C PRO A 120 -3.16 -0.34 -10.90
N THR A 121 -2.07 -1.10 -10.92
CA THR A 121 -2.04 -2.47 -11.44
C THR A 121 -1.84 -3.42 -10.27
N GLY A 122 -2.78 -4.35 -10.08
CA GLY A 122 -2.71 -5.34 -9.00
C GLY A 122 -1.66 -6.41 -9.27
N ALA A 123 -1.42 -7.27 -8.28
CA ALA A 123 -0.46 -8.38 -8.34
C ALA A 123 -0.67 -9.35 -9.53
N MET A 124 -1.86 -9.39 -10.14
CA MET A 124 -2.14 -10.16 -11.36
C MET A 124 -1.68 -9.49 -12.66
N GLY A 125 -1.18 -8.25 -12.61
CA GLY A 125 -0.75 -7.51 -13.81
C GLY A 125 -1.89 -6.83 -14.58
N HIS A 126 -3.09 -6.79 -14.02
CA HIS A 126 -4.26 -6.09 -14.55
C HIS A 126 -4.55 -4.84 -13.73
N VAL A 127 -5.16 -3.84 -14.37
CA VAL A 127 -5.66 -2.64 -13.69
C VAL A 127 -6.67 -3.07 -12.64
N VAL A 128 -6.61 -2.49 -11.45
CA VAL A 128 -7.60 -2.70 -10.40
C VAL A 128 -8.79 -1.76 -10.59
N ASP A 129 -9.98 -2.27 -10.30
CA ASP A 129 -11.25 -1.60 -10.43
C ASP A 129 -11.77 -1.18 -9.04
N ASP A 130 -12.16 0.08 -8.94
CA ASP A 130 -12.72 0.67 -7.72
C ASP A 130 -13.88 -0.18 -7.17
N TRP A 131 -13.86 -0.45 -5.86
CA TRP A 131 -14.85 -1.22 -5.09
C TRP A 131 -14.99 -2.70 -5.47
N LEU A 132 -14.24 -3.15 -6.48
CA LEU A 132 -14.32 -4.49 -7.04
C LEU A 132 -13.04 -5.29 -6.77
N SER A 133 -11.86 -4.68 -6.90
CA SER A 133 -10.60 -5.36 -6.66
C SER A 133 -10.28 -5.48 -5.16
N LEU A 134 -9.81 -6.66 -4.77
CA LEU A 134 -9.44 -7.00 -3.40
C LEU A 134 -7.96 -7.37 -3.30
N ALA A 135 -7.25 -6.80 -2.33
CA ALA A 135 -5.96 -7.31 -1.91
C ALA A 135 -6.14 -8.40 -0.86
N THR A 136 -5.47 -9.54 -1.03
CA THR A 136 -5.64 -10.72 -0.18
C THR A 136 -4.33 -11.41 0.16
N ASP A 137 -4.34 -12.28 1.18
CA ASP A 137 -3.25 -13.24 1.37
C ASP A 137 -3.43 -14.43 0.43
N ARG A 138 -2.61 -14.49 -0.62
CA ARG A 138 -2.64 -15.56 -1.63
C ARG A 138 -2.53 -16.99 -1.10
N LYS A 139 -2.08 -17.18 0.16
CA LYS A 139 -2.05 -18.50 0.81
C LYS A 139 -3.40 -18.94 1.38
N TYR A 140 -4.32 -17.99 1.56
CA TYR A 140 -5.65 -18.18 2.16
C TYR A 140 -6.75 -17.95 1.12
N ILE A 141 -6.69 -16.86 0.36
CA ILE A 141 -7.60 -16.57 -0.74
C ILE A 141 -6.74 -16.45 -2.01
N PRO A 142 -6.82 -17.40 -2.96
CA PRO A 142 -5.97 -17.39 -4.14
C PRO A 142 -6.33 -16.21 -5.05
N LEU A 143 -5.34 -15.69 -5.77
CA LEU A 143 -5.58 -14.66 -6.79
C LEU A 143 -6.51 -15.21 -7.89
N GLY A 144 -7.43 -14.38 -8.36
CA GLY A 144 -8.51 -14.72 -9.28
C GLY A 144 -9.78 -15.24 -8.60
N ALA A 145 -9.77 -15.47 -7.27
CA ALA A 145 -10.95 -15.87 -6.55
C ALA A 145 -12.05 -14.80 -6.60
N VAL A 146 -13.29 -15.25 -6.73
CA VAL A 146 -14.49 -14.41 -6.55
C VAL A 146 -14.88 -14.50 -5.08
N VAL A 147 -14.98 -13.35 -4.42
CA VAL A 147 -15.24 -13.25 -2.98
C VAL A 147 -16.50 -12.44 -2.76
N ALA A 148 -17.54 -13.06 -2.21
CA ALA A 148 -18.68 -12.32 -1.67
C ALA A 148 -18.32 -11.83 -0.26
N TYR A 149 -18.63 -10.58 0.08
CA TYR A 149 -18.31 -10.00 1.38
C TYR A 149 -19.41 -9.07 1.88
N GLY A 150 -19.43 -8.85 3.19
CA GLY A 150 -20.30 -7.87 3.84
C GLY A 150 -19.63 -7.28 5.06
N VAL A 151 -19.53 -5.95 5.11
CA VAL A 151 -19.00 -5.19 6.24
C VAL A 151 -19.85 -3.94 6.46
N ASN A 152 -19.73 -3.30 7.62
CA ASN A 152 -20.18 -1.91 7.77
C ASN A 152 -18.97 -1.02 7.57
N ALA A 153 -19.01 -0.15 6.56
CA ALA A 153 -17.93 0.74 6.20
C ALA A 153 -18.19 2.16 6.73
N PRO A 154 -17.15 2.90 7.14
CA PRO A 154 -17.30 4.30 7.47
C PRO A 154 -17.72 5.09 6.22
N ASP A 155 -18.45 6.19 6.39
CA ASP A 155 -18.86 7.05 5.28
C ASP A 155 -18.84 8.52 5.75
N PRO A 156 -18.33 9.47 4.95
CA PRO A 156 -18.18 10.85 5.39
C PRO A 156 -19.52 11.53 5.68
N ASP A 157 -20.60 11.16 4.98
CA ASP A 157 -21.90 11.83 5.07
C ASP A 157 -22.84 11.10 6.05
N PHE A 158 -22.69 9.78 6.16
CA PHE A 158 -23.63 8.93 6.88
C PHE A 158 -23.02 8.22 8.11
N GLY A 159 -21.74 8.48 8.41
CA GLY A 159 -21.00 7.91 9.53
C GLY A 159 -20.62 6.44 9.31
N THR A 160 -21.60 5.55 9.17
CA THR A 160 -21.36 4.12 8.89
C THR A 160 -22.51 3.54 8.08
N ILE A 161 -22.20 2.89 6.97
CA ILE A 161 -23.18 2.28 6.06
C ILE A 161 -22.84 0.82 5.76
N PRO A 162 -23.83 -0.04 5.48
CA PRO A 162 -23.55 -1.40 5.04
C PRO A 162 -22.92 -1.43 3.64
N LEU A 163 -21.75 -2.06 3.53
CA LEU A 163 -21.06 -2.35 2.28
C LEU A 163 -21.08 -3.87 2.05
N ARG A 164 -21.91 -4.30 1.09
CA ARG A 164 -22.01 -5.71 0.68
C ARG A 164 -21.76 -5.81 -0.82
N GLY A 165 -21.04 -6.83 -1.24
CA GLY A 165 -20.73 -6.97 -2.65
C GLY A 165 -19.98 -8.25 -2.99
N ILE A 166 -19.60 -8.34 -4.25
CA ILE A 166 -18.68 -9.33 -4.78
C ILE A 166 -17.43 -8.59 -5.23
N GLY A 167 -16.26 -9.11 -4.88
CA GLY A 167 -14.97 -8.61 -5.34
C GLY A 167 -14.08 -9.72 -5.89
N PHE A 168 -13.05 -9.33 -6.63
CA PHE A 168 -12.04 -10.24 -7.18
C PHE A 168 -10.72 -10.10 -6.42
N ALA A 169 -10.17 -11.22 -5.96
CA ALA A 169 -8.83 -11.24 -5.37
C ALA A 169 -7.77 -10.99 -6.46
N GLN A 170 -7.46 -9.73 -6.76
CA GLN A 170 -6.56 -9.33 -7.87
C GLN A 170 -5.22 -8.78 -7.40
N ASP A 171 -5.09 -8.50 -6.10
CA ASP A 171 -3.90 -7.88 -5.55
C ASP A 171 -3.41 -8.53 -4.24
N VAL A 172 -2.22 -8.13 -3.80
CA VAL A 172 -1.62 -8.54 -2.53
C VAL A 172 -1.02 -7.35 -1.79
N GLY A 173 -1.09 -7.37 -0.46
CA GLY A 173 -0.45 -6.36 0.38
C GLY A 173 0.55 -6.95 1.37
N GLY A 174 1.62 -6.19 1.65
CA GLY A 174 2.62 -6.56 2.66
C GLY A 174 2.00 -6.79 4.04
N ALA A 175 1.04 -5.95 4.42
CA ALA A 175 0.29 -6.05 5.68
C ALA A 175 -0.94 -6.98 5.62
N ILE A 176 -1.39 -7.36 4.42
CA ILE A 176 -2.57 -8.20 4.24
C ILE A 176 -2.18 -9.66 4.44
N LYS A 177 -2.73 -10.27 5.50
CA LYS A 177 -2.34 -11.59 6.00
C LYS A 177 -3.58 -12.37 6.41
N ARG A 178 -3.55 -13.68 6.17
CA ARG A 178 -4.61 -14.63 6.55
C ARG A 178 -5.98 -14.20 6.01
N ASN A 179 -6.95 -13.99 6.90
CA ASN A 179 -8.33 -13.62 6.61
C ASN A 179 -8.55 -12.11 6.42
N ARG A 180 -7.50 -11.29 6.41
CA ARG A 180 -7.61 -9.86 6.11
C ARG A 180 -7.82 -9.66 4.60
N ILE A 181 -8.78 -8.82 4.27
CA ILE A 181 -9.08 -8.36 2.91
C ILE A 181 -8.93 -6.84 2.91
N ASP A 182 -8.26 -6.31 1.89
CA ASP A 182 -8.23 -4.87 1.63
C ASP A 182 -9.10 -4.57 0.40
N ILE A 183 -9.96 -3.57 0.48
CA ILE A 183 -10.85 -3.19 -0.62
C ILE A 183 -10.25 -2.00 -1.34
N PHE A 184 -9.94 -2.16 -2.63
CA PHE A 184 -9.48 -1.04 -3.43
C PHE A 184 -10.65 -0.06 -3.65
N CYS A 185 -10.65 1.08 -2.98
CA CYS A 185 -11.79 2.02 -2.99
C CYS A 185 -11.76 3.00 -4.18
N GLY A 186 -10.61 3.16 -4.85
CA GLY A 186 -10.42 4.18 -5.89
C GLY A 186 -9.81 5.49 -5.36
N GLY A 187 -9.80 6.52 -6.21
CA GLY A 187 -9.08 7.77 -5.94
C GLY A 187 -9.95 8.98 -5.53
N GLY A 188 -11.27 8.83 -5.51
CA GLY A 188 -12.20 9.93 -5.15
C GLY A 188 -12.18 10.28 -3.66
N GLU A 189 -12.76 11.43 -3.29
CA GLU A 189 -12.79 11.92 -1.90
C GLU A 189 -13.40 10.89 -0.93
N ARG A 190 -14.58 10.37 -1.25
CA ARG A 190 -15.22 9.29 -0.48
C ARG A 190 -14.34 8.05 -0.42
N ALA A 191 -13.71 7.65 -1.53
CA ALA A 191 -12.83 6.48 -1.56
C ALA A 191 -11.64 6.63 -0.61
N ASN A 192 -11.00 7.80 -0.61
CA ASN A 192 -9.89 8.11 0.29
C ASN A 192 -10.33 8.12 1.76
N TYR A 193 -11.52 8.66 2.06
CA TYR A 193 -12.09 8.63 3.41
C TYR A 193 -12.31 7.19 3.87
N VAL A 194 -12.99 6.36 3.06
CA VAL A 194 -13.26 4.97 3.40
C VAL A 194 -11.96 4.19 3.56
N ALA A 195 -11.03 4.27 2.61
CA ALA A 195 -9.75 3.55 2.66
C ALA A 195 -8.91 3.89 3.90
N SER A 196 -9.02 5.13 4.40
CA SER A 196 -8.26 5.57 5.57
C SER A 196 -8.86 5.16 6.91
N HIS A 197 -10.16 4.87 6.96
CA HIS A 197 -10.91 4.60 8.20
C HIS A 197 -11.50 3.19 8.29
N LEU A 198 -11.53 2.43 7.19
CA LEU A 198 -12.11 1.09 7.16
C LEU A 198 -11.24 0.11 7.95
N ASP A 199 -11.68 -0.19 9.16
CA ASP A 199 -11.22 -1.31 9.98
C ASP A 199 -12.44 -2.00 10.60
N ALA A 200 -13.00 -2.96 9.87
CA ALA A 200 -14.27 -3.59 10.22
C ALA A 200 -14.18 -5.12 10.11
N HIS A 201 -14.83 -5.80 11.05
CA HIS A 201 -15.05 -7.24 10.99
C HIS A 201 -16.35 -7.54 10.26
N GLY A 202 -16.28 -8.49 9.33
CA GLY A 202 -17.46 -8.98 8.62
C GLY A 202 -17.19 -10.29 7.89
N PRO A 203 -18.25 -10.98 7.44
CA PRO A 203 -18.10 -12.24 6.73
C PRO A 203 -17.56 -12.05 5.30
N ALA A 204 -16.83 -13.06 4.83
CA ALA A 204 -16.42 -13.22 3.45
C ALA A 204 -16.52 -14.70 3.04
N TRP A 205 -16.97 -14.95 1.82
CA TRP A 205 -17.14 -16.28 1.24
C TRP A 205 -16.42 -16.35 -0.11
N VAL A 206 -15.56 -17.34 -0.26
CA VAL A 206 -14.91 -17.63 -1.55
C VAL A 206 -15.85 -18.51 -2.36
N LEU A 207 -16.21 -18.05 -3.55
CA LEU A 207 -17.00 -18.84 -4.49
C LEU A 207 -16.07 -19.86 -5.16
N VAL A 208 -16.42 -21.14 -5.03
CA VAL A 208 -15.70 -22.26 -5.62
C VAL A 208 -16.56 -22.92 -6.70
N ALA A 209 -15.93 -23.36 -7.78
CA ALA A 209 -16.61 -24.18 -8.77
C ALA A 209 -17.09 -25.49 -8.11
N ARG A 210 -18.24 -25.98 -8.57
CA ARG A 210 -18.77 -27.29 -8.15
C ARG A 210 -17.94 -28.44 -8.71
#